data_AF-V5GBS1-F1
#
_entry.id   AF-V5GBS1-F1
#
_cell.length_a   1.000
_cell.length_b   1.000
_cell.length_c   1.000
_cell.angle_alpha   90.00
_cell.angle_beta   90.00
_cell.angle_gamma   90.00
#
_symmetry.space_group_name_H-M   'P 1'
#
loop_
_entity.id
_entity.type
_entity.pdbx_description
1 polymer ?
#
loop_
_entity_poly.entity_id
_entity_poly.type
_entity_poly.pdbx_seq_one_letter_code
_entity_poly.pdbx_strand_id
1 'polypeptide(L)'
;GRITLHVFWELNYDFLPNYVYNAATNRFTKYRGIAFSAAVSRDRPPQMSHHYLWGTKQLNLAYTTQYGQYSGFVGPQHFHTMCKLLGYQGIAVVMEELLKIVKSLIQGSLLQFTKTLMEAMPKICKLPRYDYGSPGVLGYYHAQLNDIVQYPDARTELFHNFREFGNIILFCLLMEQALSQEEVCDLLQAAPFQNILPRPYCKEGEKLENKQKRLEAKYQALQIVPNIEKLGTAKQAM
;
A
#
# COMPACT_ATOMS: atom_id res chain seq x y z
N GLY A 1 -14.07 12.05 -2.00
CA GLY A 1 -13.78 13.50 -2.14
C GLY A 1 -12.73 13.74 -3.21
N ARG A 2 -12.34 15.00 -3.47
CA ARG A 2 -11.34 15.35 -4.51
C ARG A 2 -10.00 14.61 -4.32
N ILE A 3 -9.54 14.47 -3.08
CA ILE A 3 -8.30 13.76 -2.75
C ILE A 3 -8.40 12.28 -3.12
N THR A 4 -9.49 11.60 -2.72
CA THR A 4 -9.74 10.18 -3.04
C THR A 4 -9.69 9.93 -4.54
N LEU A 5 -10.37 10.77 -5.33
CA LEU A 5 -10.40 10.66 -6.79
C LEU A 5 -9.01 10.89 -7.39
N HIS A 6 -8.27 11.87 -6.89
CA HIS A 6 -6.91 12.13 -7.36
C HIS A 6 -5.95 10.99 -7.03
N VAL A 7 -6.06 10.38 -5.85
CA VAL A 7 -5.28 9.19 -5.48
C VAL A 7 -5.59 8.03 -6.44
N PHE A 8 -6.86 7.74 -6.70
CA PHE A 8 -7.23 6.71 -7.68
C PHE A 8 -6.68 7.00 -9.08
N TRP A 9 -6.79 8.26 -9.53
CA TRP A 9 -6.26 8.69 -10.82
C TRP A 9 -4.75 8.47 -10.93
N GLU A 10 -3.99 8.93 -9.94
CA GLU A 10 -2.53 8.76 -9.91
C GLU A 10 -2.13 7.28 -9.75
N LEU A 11 -2.95 6.47 -9.08
CA LEU A 11 -2.74 5.03 -9.02
C LEU A 11 -2.81 4.41 -10.42
N ASN A 12 -3.91 4.66 -11.13
CA ASN A 12 -4.18 4.09 -12.43
C ASN A 12 -3.17 4.55 -13.50
N TYR A 13 -2.85 5.85 -13.53
CA TYR A 13 -2.11 6.44 -14.64
C TYR A 13 -0.60 6.61 -14.41
N ASP A 14 -0.11 6.57 -13.16
CA ASP A 14 1.33 6.70 -12.88
C ASP A 14 1.86 5.58 -11.98
N PHE A 15 1.24 5.32 -10.83
CA PHE A 15 1.80 4.40 -9.84
C PHE A 15 1.90 2.96 -10.35
N LEU A 16 0.76 2.37 -10.71
CA LEU A 16 0.67 0.99 -11.16
C LEU A 16 1.56 0.71 -12.39
N PRO A 17 1.56 1.55 -13.44
CA PRO A 17 2.40 1.30 -14.59
C PRO A 17 3.87 1.65 -14.38
N ASN A 18 4.25 2.65 -13.59
CA ASN A 18 5.63 3.19 -13.64
C ASN A 18 6.52 2.84 -12.43
N TYR A 19 5.97 2.28 -11.36
CA TYR A 19 6.73 1.99 -10.15
C TYR A 19 7.14 0.52 -10.05
N VAL A 20 8.27 0.28 -9.37
CA VAL A 20 8.79 -1.04 -9.03
C VAL A 20 8.93 -1.13 -7.52
N TYR A 21 8.40 -2.22 -6.96
CA TYR A 21 8.51 -2.50 -5.54
C TYR A 21 9.85 -3.16 -5.18
N ASN A 22 10.46 -2.69 -4.10
CA ASN A 22 11.61 -3.30 -3.45
C ASN A 22 11.24 -3.72 -2.03
N ALA A 23 11.02 -5.03 -1.85
CA ALA A 23 10.62 -5.65 -0.59
C ALA A 23 11.66 -5.45 0.54
N ALA A 24 12.96 -5.44 0.23
CA ALA A 24 14.00 -5.25 1.24
C ALA A 24 13.94 -3.88 1.92
N THR A 25 13.47 -2.87 1.19
CA THR A 25 13.29 -1.49 1.70
C THR A 25 11.84 -1.16 2.03
N ASN A 26 10.90 -2.04 1.70
CA ASN A 26 9.46 -1.80 1.69
C ASN A 26 9.06 -0.48 0.98
N ARG A 27 9.61 -0.25 -0.22
CA ARG A 27 9.40 0.99 -0.99
C ARG A 27 9.21 0.71 -2.47
N PHE A 28 8.39 1.53 -3.09
CA PHE A 28 8.28 1.65 -4.54
C PHE A 28 9.15 2.78 -5.04
N THR A 29 9.82 2.57 -6.17
CA THR A 29 10.59 3.62 -6.86
C THR A 29 10.24 3.61 -8.33
N LYS A 30 10.28 4.79 -8.98
CA LYS A 30 10.06 4.88 -10.43
C LYS A 30 11.16 4.12 -11.17
N TYR A 31 10.77 3.36 -12.18
CA TYR A 31 11.72 2.71 -13.07
C TYR A 31 12.51 3.79 -13.85
N ARG A 32 13.85 3.70 -13.82
CA ARG A 32 14.73 4.64 -14.53
C ARG A 32 15.11 4.04 -15.90
N GLY A 33 14.83 4.76 -16.98
CA GLY A 33 15.37 4.47 -18.31
C GLY A 33 14.43 3.82 -19.32
N ILE A 34 13.21 3.42 -18.94
CA ILE A 34 12.17 2.94 -19.86
C ILE A 34 10.82 3.50 -19.42
N ALA A 35 10.13 4.21 -20.31
CA ALA A 35 8.74 4.60 -20.12
C ALA A 35 7.87 3.46 -20.67
N PHE A 36 7.11 2.80 -19.80
CA PHE A 36 6.19 1.72 -20.19
C PHE A 36 4.79 2.23 -20.52
N SER A 37 4.46 3.44 -20.04
CA SER A 37 3.19 4.12 -20.27
C SER A 37 3.44 5.50 -20.87
N ALA A 38 2.45 6.01 -21.60
CA ALA A 38 2.48 7.35 -22.15
C ALA A 38 2.63 8.39 -21.03
N ALA A 39 3.39 9.46 -21.31
CA ALA A 39 3.54 10.54 -20.37
C ALA A 39 2.18 11.23 -20.15
N VAL A 40 1.67 11.15 -18.92
CA VAL A 40 0.43 11.83 -18.54
C VAL A 40 0.74 13.31 -18.39
N SER A 41 0.17 14.13 -19.29
CA SER A 41 0.20 15.58 -19.15
C SER A 41 -0.60 15.98 -17.92
N ARG A 42 0.03 16.72 -17.01
CA ARG A 42 -0.63 17.27 -15.82
C ARG A 42 -0.65 18.78 -15.93
N ASP A 43 -1.83 19.36 -15.76
CA ASP A 43 -1.99 20.81 -15.78
C ASP A 43 -1.21 21.44 -14.63
N ARG A 44 -0.48 22.52 -14.94
CA ARG A 44 0.29 23.22 -13.93
C ARG A 44 -0.68 23.96 -13.00
N PRO A 45 -0.52 23.83 -11.66
CA PRO A 45 -1.36 24.56 -10.74
C PRO A 45 -1.17 26.09 -10.91
N PRO A 46 -2.21 26.89 -10.67
CA PRO A 46 -2.13 28.34 -10.77
C PRO A 46 -1.16 28.90 -9.73
N GLN A 47 -0.50 30.02 -10.07
CA GLN A 47 0.35 30.73 -9.12
C GLN A 47 -0.51 31.39 -8.04
N MET A 48 -0.20 31.08 -6.78
CA MET A 48 -0.92 31.58 -5.61
C MET A 48 0.00 32.48 -4.78
N SER A 49 -0.60 33.49 -4.14
CA SER A 49 0.14 34.32 -3.19
C SER A 49 0.61 33.51 -1.98
N HIS A 50 1.75 33.87 -1.41
CA HIS A 50 2.42 33.07 -0.36
C HIS A 50 1.56 32.86 0.90
N HIS A 51 0.68 33.80 1.23
CA HIS A 51 -0.21 33.71 2.38
C HIS A 51 -1.30 32.63 2.24
N TYR A 52 -1.62 32.19 1.02
CA TYR A 52 -2.52 31.04 0.80
C TYR A 52 -1.79 29.68 0.81
N LEU A 53 -0.46 29.70 0.94
CA LEU A 53 0.38 28.50 1.01
C LEU A 53 0.96 28.35 2.42
N TRP A 54 2.27 28.57 2.58
CA TRP A 54 2.98 28.46 3.87
C TRP A 54 3.26 29.81 4.54
N GLY A 55 2.57 30.88 4.14
CA GLY A 55 2.69 32.22 4.72
C GLY A 55 3.70 33.10 4.00
N THR A 56 4.97 32.72 4.00
CA THR A 56 6.08 33.52 3.42
C THR A 56 6.87 32.75 2.36
N LYS A 57 7.65 33.47 1.54
CA LYS A 57 8.53 32.86 0.53
C LYS A 57 9.56 31.91 1.17
N GLN A 58 10.12 32.29 2.31
CA GLN A 58 11.10 31.50 3.05
C GLN A 58 10.50 30.21 3.58
N LEU A 59 9.28 30.28 4.14
CA LEU A 59 8.56 29.08 4.61
C LEU A 59 8.17 28.17 3.45
N ASN A 60 7.71 28.73 2.31
CA ASN A 60 7.43 27.94 1.11
C ASN A 60 8.66 27.16 0.64
N LEU A 61 9.84 27.78 0.64
CA LEU A 61 11.09 27.11 0.28
C LEU A 61 11.43 26.01 1.28
N ALA A 62 11.35 26.29 2.58
CA ALA A 62 11.66 25.33 3.64
C ALA A 62 10.78 24.07 3.54
N TYR A 63 9.45 24.23 3.44
CA TYR A 63 8.53 23.10 3.31
C TYR A 63 8.69 22.36 1.97
N THR A 64 8.96 23.07 0.88
CA THR A 64 9.23 22.42 -0.41
C THR A 64 10.48 21.54 -0.34
N THR A 65 11.56 22.01 0.30
CA THR A 65 12.78 21.22 0.50
C THR A 65 12.53 20.02 1.41
N GLN A 66 11.75 20.19 2.48
CA GLN A 66 11.41 19.10 3.40
C GLN A 66 10.57 18.03 2.70
N TYR A 67 9.47 18.40 2.04
CA TYR A 67 8.59 17.45 1.36
C TYR A 67 9.21 16.89 0.08
N GLY A 68 10.18 17.59 -0.52
CA GLY A 68 10.95 17.08 -1.65
C GLY A 68 11.65 15.75 -1.38
N GLN A 69 11.97 15.45 -0.11
CA GLN A 69 12.55 14.16 0.31
C GLN A 69 11.61 12.96 0.09
N TYR A 70 10.31 13.20 -0.05
CA TYR A 70 9.28 12.17 -0.26
C TYR A 70 8.95 11.96 -1.75
N SER A 71 9.50 12.77 -2.66
CA SER A 71 9.17 12.69 -4.10
C SER A 71 9.82 11.52 -4.85
N GLY A 72 10.90 10.94 -4.30
CA GLY A 72 11.69 9.92 -4.98
C GLY A 72 11.19 8.48 -4.83
N PHE A 73 10.20 8.24 -3.97
CA PHE A 73 9.70 6.89 -3.66
C PHE A 73 8.27 6.95 -3.12
N VAL A 74 7.58 5.82 -3.10
CA VAL A 74 6.34 5.61 -2.33
C VAL A 74 6.59 4.51 -1.30
N GLY A 75 6.08 4.65 -0.09
CA GLY A 75 6.41 3.78 1.04
C GLY A 75 5.54 4.06 2.26
N PRO A 76 5.85 3.51 3.45
CA PRO A 76 4.94 3.51 4.59
C PRO A 76 4.36 4.89 4.93
N GLN A 77 5.19 5.93 4.95
CA GLN A 77 4.78 7.31 5.24
C GLN A 77 3.66 7.83 4.32
N HIS A 78 3.69 7.41 3.06
CA HIS A 78 2.68 7.75 2.07
C HIS A 78 1.39 6.96 2.31
N PHE A 79 1.50 5.65 2.60
CA PHE A 79 0.35 4.80 2.92
C PHE A 79 -0.38 5.27 4.18
N HIS A 80 0.31 5.60 5.27
CA HIS A 80 -0.31 6.19 6.47
C HIS A 80 -1.06 7.49 6.17
N THR A 81 -0.46 8.37 5.37
CA THR A 81 -1.09 9.63 4.96
C THR A 81 -2.33 9.36 4.10
N MET A 82 -2.25 8.39 3.18
CA MET A 82 -3.38 7.96 2.38
C MET A 82 -4.51 7.40 3.26
N CYS A 83 -4.21 6.54 4.24
CA CYS A 83 -5.21 6.00 5.17
C CYS A 83 -6.00 7.12 5.87
N LYS A 84 -5.29 8.11 6.41
CA LYS A 84 -5.91 9.26 7.11
C LYS A 84 -6.80 10.11 6.22
N LEU A 85 -6.35 10.39 5.00
CA LEU A 85 -7.07 11.28 4.08
C LEU A 85 -8.22 10.60 3.36
N LEU A 86 -8.12 9.30 3.09
CA LEU A 86 -9.17 8.54 2.41
C LEU A 86 -10.25 8.06 3.40
N GLY A 87 -9.85 7.64 4.60
CA GLY A 87 -10.70 6.94 5.55
C GLY A 87 -11.25 5.61 4.99
N TYR A 88 -12.07 4.91 5.78
CA TYR A 88 -12.63 3.61 5.39
C TYR A 88 -13.37 3.65 4.05
N GLN A 89 -14.24 4.65 3.87
CA GLN A 89 -15.03 4.77 2.64
C GLN A 89 -14.15 5.00 1.41
N GLY A 90 -13.14 5.87 1.52
CA GLY A 90 -12.24 6.14 0.40
C GLY A 90 -11.38 4.93 0.05
N ILE A 91 -10.86 4.22 1.06
CA ILE A 91 -10.07 3.01 0.85
C ILE A 91 -10.94 1.93 0.18
N ALA A 92 -12.17 1.71 0.66
CA ALA A 92 -13.07 0.71 0.10
C ALA A 92 -13.36 0.95 -1.39
N VAL A 93 -13.65 2.19 -1.78
CA VAL A 93 -13.88 2.55 -3.19
C VAL A 93 -12.63 2.32 -4.04
N VAL A 94 -11.45 2.71 -3.56
CA VAL A 94 -10.19 2.48 -4.29
C VAL A 94 -9.95 0.98 -4.46
N MET A 95 -10.14 0.16 -3.43
CA MET A 95 -9.98 -1.29 -3.51
C MET A 95 -10.95 -1.92 -4.51
N GLU A 96 -12.22 -1.49 -4.52
CA GLU A 96 -13.23 -1.99 -5.47
C GLU A 96 -12.84 -1.68 -6.92
N GLU A 97 -12.37 -0.47 -7.21
CA GLU A 97 -11.91 -0.09 -8.55
C GLU A 97 -10.64 -0.84 -8.95
N LEU A 98 -9.69 -1.04 -8.03
CA LEU A 98 -8.50 -1.84 -8.28
C LEU A 98 -8.85 -3.30 -8.62
N LEU A 99 -9.87 -3.88 -7.98
CA LEU A 99 -10.36 -5.22 -8.32
C LEU A 99 -10.94 -5.28 -9.75
N LYS A 100 -11.63 -4.23 -10.20
CA LYS A 100 -12.11 -4.14 -11.59
C LYS A 100 -10.96 -4.10 -12.59
N ILE A 101 -9.89 -3.35 -12.28
CA ILE A 101 -8.68 -3.31 -13.11
C ILE A 101 -8.00 -4.68 -13.16
N VAL A 102 -7.83 -5.34 -12.01
CA VAL A 102 -7.28 -6.71 -11.94
C VAL A 102 -8.09 -7.68 -12.80
N LYS A 103 -9.42 -7.64 -12.69
CA LYS A 103 -10.30 -8.49 -13.50
C LYS A 103 -10.08 -8.24 -14.99
N SER A 104 -9.99 -6.97 -15.41
CA SER A 104 -9.73 -6.59 -16.80
C SER A 104 -8.37 -7.09 -17.29
N LEU A 105 -7.30 -6.92 -16.50
CA LEU A 105 -5.95 -7.39 -16.85
C LEU A 105 -5.89 -8.91 -17.00
N ILE A 106 -6.49 -9.65 -16.06
CA ILE A 106 -6.51 -11.12 -16.09
C ILE A 106 -7.33 -11.63 -17.28
N GLN A 107 -8.55 -11.12 -17.47
CA GLN A 107 -9.46 -11.62 -18.52
C GLN A 107 -9.13 -11.09 -19.92
N GLY A 108 -8.38 -10.00 -20.01
CA GLY A 108 -7.95 -9.36 -21.25
C GLY A 108 -6.54 -9.78 -21.65
N SER A 109 -5.57 -8.89 -21.42
CA SER A 109 -4.22 -8.99 -21.96
C SER A 109 -3.46 -10.23 -21.44
N LEU A 110 -3.48 -10.49 -20.13
CA LEU A 110 -2.74 -11.62 -19.55
C LEU A 110 -3.25 -12.97 -20.06
N LEU A 111 -4.56 -13.14 -20.22
CA LEU A 111 -5.14 -14.36 -20.79
C LEU A 111 -4.72 -14.55 -22.25
N GLN A 112 -4.75 -13.48 -23.05
CA GLN A 112 -4.31 -13.52 -24.45
C GLN A 112 -2.84 -13.90 -24.56
N PHE A 113 -1.95 -13.24 -23.81
CA PHE A 113 -0.53 -13.60 -23.79
C PHE A 113 -0.29 -15.03 -23.33
N THR A 114 -1.02 -15.49 -22.30
CA THR A 114 -0.87 -16.85 -21.79
C THR A 114 -1.24 -17.89 -22.85
N LYS A 115 -2.33 -17.67 -23.60
CA LYS A 115 -2.71 -18.55 -24.72
C LYS A 115 -1.65 -18.57 -25.82
N THR A 116 -1.20 -17.40 -26.26
CA THR A 116 -0.16 -17.29 -27.29
C THR A 116 1.15 -17.97 -26.87
N LEU A 117 1.60 -17.74 -25.63
CA LEU A 117 2.81 -18.37 -25.12
C LEU A 117 2.65 -19.87 -24.92
N MET A 118 1.46 -20.36 -24.54
CA MET A 118 1.19 -21.79 -24.45
C MET A 118 1.27 -22.48 -25.82
N GLU A 119 0.85 -21.81 -26.90
CA GLU A 119 0.99 -22.33 -28.27
C GLU A 119 2.46 -22.35 -28.72
N ALA A 120 3.26 -21.36 -28.31
CA ALA A 120 4.70 -21.32 -28.57
C ALA A 120 5.54 -22.22 -27.64
N MET A 121 4.95 -22.72 -26.55
CA MET A 121 5.66 -23.57 -25.59
C MET A 121 5.93 -24.95 -26.20
N PRO A 122 7.13 -25.54 -26.04
CA PRO A 122 7.36 -26.92 -26.46
C PRO A 122 6.40 -27.87 -25.74
N LYS A 123 5.75 -28.76 -26.51
CA LYS A 123 4.79 -29.75 -25.97
C LYS A 123 5.37 -30.62 -24.86
N ILE A 124 6.68 -30.89 -24.93
CA ILE A 124 7.41 -31.67 -23.94
C ILE A 124 8.78 -31.03 -23.73
N CYS A 125 9.03 -30.53 -22.52
CA CYS A 125 10.35 -30.10 -22.07
C CYS A 125 10.77 -30.96 -20.88
N LYS A 126 11.68 -31.92 -21.08
CA LYS A 126 12.11 -32.85 -20.03
C LYS A 126 13.23 -32.23 -19.19
N LEU A 127 13.40 -32.71 -17.97
CA LEU A 127 14.59 -32.39 -17.18
C LEU A 127 15.77 -33.24 -17.71
N PRO A 128 16.85 -32.63 -18.24
CA PRO A 128 18.02 -33.40 -18.66
C PRO A 128 18.70 -34.06 -17.46
N ARG A 129 19.37 -35.20 -17.69
CA ARG A 129 20.10 -35.91 -16.63
C ARG A 129 21.34 -35.12 -16.18
N TYR A 130 21.80 -35.40 -14.97
CA TYR A 130 23.01 -34.76 -14.43
C TYR A 130 24.26 -35.04 -15.28
N ASP A 131 24.29 -36.19 -15.98
CA ASP A 131 25.39 -36.62 -16.86
C ASP A 131 25.71 -35.62 -17.99
N TYR A 132 24.75 -34.77 -18.38
CA TYR A 132 24.93 -33.78 -19.45
C TYR A 132 25.74 -32.54 -19.00
N GLY A 133 25.96 -32.36 -17.70
CA GLY A 133 26.64 -31.20 -17.13
C GLY A 133 25.88 -29.87 -17.32
N SER A 134 26.29 -28.83 -16.61
CA SER A 134 25.62 -27.51 -16.67
C SER A 134 25.61 -26.87 -18.07
N PRO A 135 26.67 -26.98 -18.92
CA PRO A 135 26.63 -26.40 -20.26
C PRO A 135 25.65 -27.13 -21.17
N GLY A 136 25.56 -28.47 -21.06
CA GLY A 136 24.62 -29.27 -21.85
C GLY A 136 23.18 -29.00 -21.46
N VAL A 137 22.90 -28.86 -20.16
CA VAL A 137 21.57 -28.49 -19.64
C VAL A 137 21.16 -27.09 -20.11
N LEU A 138 22.06 -26.10 -20.04
CA LEU A 138 21.79 -24.74 -20.51
C LEU A 138 21.52 -24.71 -22.02
N GLY A 139 22.34 -25.40 -22.82
CA GLY A 139 22.16 -25.52 -24.26
C GLY A 139 20.82 -26.18 -24.63
N TYR A 140 20.41 -27.21 -23.88
CA TYR A 140 19.10 -27.83 -24.04
C TYR A 140 17.95 -26.82 -23.81
N TYR A 141 17.96 -26.07 -22.70
CA TYR A 141 16.91 -25.10 -22.43
C TYR A 141 16.91 -23.92 -23.41
N HIS A 142 18.09 -23.46 -23.83
CA HIS A 142 18.19 -22.41 -24.85
C HIS A 142 17.56 -22.86 -26.17
N ALA A 143 17.80 -24.11 -26.60
CA ALA A 143 17.22 -24.64 -27.82
C ALA A 143 15.70 -24.86 -27.70
N GLN A 144 15.22 -25.37 -26.56
CA GLN A 144 13.80 -25.69 -26.35
C GLN A 144 12.92 -24.47 -26.11
N LEU A 145 13.47 -23.40 -25.51
CA LEU A 145 12.72 -22.19 -25.14
C LEU A 145 13.05 -20.99 -26.02
N ASN A 146 13.75 -21.19 -27.14
CA ASN A 146 14.19 -20.11 -28.01
C ASN A 146 13.03 -19.22 -28.46
N ASP A 147 11.90 -19.81 -28.84
CA ASP A 147 10.73 -19.08 -29.33
C ASP A 147 10.08 -18.22 -28.24
N ILE A 148 10.18 -18.64 -26.96
CA ILE A 148 9.74 -17.85 -25.80
C ILE A 148 10.72 -16.72 -25.51
N VAL A 149 12.03 -17.00 -25.57
CA VAL A 149 13.09 -16.00 -25.33
C VAL A 149 13.07 -14.90 -26.38
N GLN A 150 12.77 -15.25 -27.63
CA GLN A 150 12.68 -14.31 -28.75
C GLN A 150 11.33 -13.62 -28.87
N TYR A 151 10.36 -13.93 -28.00
CA TYR A 151 9.03 -13.32 -28.05
C TYR A 151 9.15 -11.79 -27.84
N PRO A 152 8.88 -10.97 -28.89
CA PRO A 152 9.23 -9.55 -28.88
C PRO A 152 8.46 -8.76 -27.81
N ASP A 153 7.22 -9.17 -27.51
CA ASP A 153 6.34 -8.47 -26.59
C ASP A 153 6.47 -8.94 -25.13
N ALA A 154 7.35 -9.92 -24.86
CA ALA A 154 7.56 -10.46 -23.51
C ALA A 154 7.95 -9.36 -22.51
N ARG A 155 8.89 -8.49 -22.92
CA ARG A 155 9.47 -7.50 -22.02
C ARG A 155 8.70 -6.18 -22.01
N THR A 156 8.13 -5.80 -23.14
CA THR A 156 7.44 -4.52 -23.33
C THR A 156 6.00 -4.58 -22.84
N GLU A 157 5.30 -5.70 -23.01
CA GLU A 157 3.87 -5.80 -22.70
C GLU A 157 3.57 -6.86 -21.62
N LEU A 158 4.06 -8.08 -21.76
CA LEU A 158 3.72 -9.16 -20.82
C LEU A 158 4.22 -8.88 -19.39
N PHE A 159 5.52 -8.62 -19.21
CA PHE A 159 6.07 -8.30 -17.89
C PHE A 159 5.59 -6.96 -17.36
N HIS A 160 5.18 -6.04 -18.26
CA HIS A 160 4.55 -4.80 -17.85
C HIS A 160 3.19 -5.07 -17.19
N ASN A 161 2.33 -5.86 -17.82
CA ASN A 161 1.02 -6.25 -17.29
C ASN A 161 1.14 -7.03 -15.98
N PHE A 162 2.10 -7.94 -15.87
CA PHE A 162 2.35 -8.66 -14.60
C PHE A 162 2.85 -7.74 -13.49
N ARG A 163 3.70 -6.77 -13.82
CA ARG A 163 4.13 -5.76 -12.84
C ARG A 163 2.96 -4.92 -12.38
N GLU A 164 2.12 -4.44 -13.30
CA GLU A 164 0.94 -3.66 -12.96
C GLU A 164 0.01 -4.44 -12.03
N PHE A 165 -0.31 -5.68 -12.41
CA PHE A 165 -1.07 -6.61 -11.59
C PHE A 165 -0.45 -6.80 -10.19
N GLY A 166 0.86 -7.07 -10.12
CA GLY A 166 1.58 -7.23 -8.84
C GLY A 166 1.56 -5.96 -7.98
N ASN A 167 1.72 -4.79 -8.59
CA ASN A 167 1.64 -3.50 -7.91
C ASN A 167 0.26 -3.24 -7.31
N ILE A 168 -0.82 -3.68 -7.97
CA ILE A 168 -2.18 -3.59 -7.41
C ILE A 168 -2.28 -4.41 -6.13
N ILE A 169 -1.86 -5.69 -6.19
CA ILE A 169 -1.94 -6.58 -5.03
C ILE A 169 -1.09 -6.05 -3.86
N LEU A 170 0.12 -5.59 -4.16
CA LEU A 170 1.00 -4.99 -3.16
C LEU A 170 0.43 -3.70 -2.56
N PHE A 171 -0.22 -2.86 -3.38
CA PHE A 171 -0.90 -1.67 -2.88
C PHE A 171 -2.00 -2.04 -1.89
N CYS A 172 -2.83 -3.03 -2.22
CA CYS A 172 -3.89 -3.49 -1.32
C CYS A 172 -3.32 -3.97 0.02
N LEU A 173 -2.30 -4.82 -0.03
CA LEU A 173 -1.62 -5.35 1.16
C LEU A 173 -1.03 -4.24 2.03
N LEU A 174 -0.31 -3.29 1.45
CA LEU A 174 0.36 -2.23 2.19
C LEU A 174 -0.62 -1.18 2.74
N MET A 175 -1.72 -0.95 2.03
CA MET A 175 -2.80 -0.08 2.50
C MET A 175 -3.50 -0.70 3.71
N GLU A 176 -3.80 -2.00 3.68
CA GLU A 176 -4.37 -2.73 4.82
C GLU A 176 -3.44 -2.69 6.03
N GLN A 177 -2.13 -2.97 5.84
CA GLN A 177 -1.14 -2.89 6.91
C GLN A 177 -1.06 -1.49 7.55
N ALA A 178 -1.12 -0.44 6.74
CA ALA A 178 -1.12 0.93 7.25
C ALA A 178 -2.42 1.24 8.00
N LEU A 179 -3.57 0.78 7.51
CA LEU A 179 -4.86 0.96 8.19
C LEU A 179 -4.87 0.29 9.56
N SER A 180 -4.41 -0.97 9.67
CA SER A 180 -4.32 -1.67 10.96
C SER A 180 -3.42 -0.94 11.96
N GLN A 181 -2.34 -0.31 11.51
CA GLN A 181 -1.45 0.45 12.39
C GLN A 181 -2.12 1.74 12.89
N GLU A 182 -2.87 2.44 12.04
CA GLU A 182 -3.65 3.62 12.45
C GLU A 182 -4.75 3.23 13.46
N GLU A 183 -5.49 2.15 13.19
CA GLU A 183 -6.52 1.64 14.10
C GLU A 183 -5.96 1.30 15.49
N VAL A 184 -4.80 0.67 15.55
CA VAL A 184 -4.15 0.36 16.84
C VAL A 184 -3.77 1.65 17.58
N CYS A 185 -3.30 2.68 16.88
CA CYS A 185 -2.99 3.96 17.51
C CYS A 185 -4.25 4.63 18.08
N ASP A 186 -5.36 4.59 17.35
CA ASP A 186 -6.65 5.10 17.81
C ASP A 186 -7.15 4.33 19.04
N LEU A 187 -7.03 2.99 19.03
CA LEU A 187 -7.41 2.14 20.17
C LEU A 187 -6.55 2.42 21.40
N LEU A 188 -5.24 2.63 21.24
CA LEU A 188 -4.35 2.97 22.34
C LEU A 188 -4.69 4.33 22.95
N GLN A 189 -5.09 5.30 22.14
CA GLN A 189 -5.54 6.61 22.63
C GLN A 189 -6.94 6.54 23.27
N ALA A 190 -7.81 5.66 22.79
CA ALA A 190 -9.14 5.43 23.35
C ALA A 190 -9.13 4.61 24.66
N ALA A 191 -8.10 3.77 24.87
CA ALA A 191 -8.03 2.81 25.96
C ALA A 191 -8.31 3.39 27.38
N PRO A 192 -7.75 4.56 27.78
CA PRO A 192 -8.03 5.15 29.09
C PRO A 192 -9.51 5.49 29.33
N PHE A 193 -10.23 5.81 28.26
CA PHE A 193 -11.64 6.24 28.30
C PHE A 193 -12.62 5.06 28.25
N GLN A 194 -12.14 3.89 27.82
CA GLN A 194 -12.91 2.65 27.67
C GLN A 194 -12.60 1.62 28.77
N ASN A 195 -11.92 2.02 29.85
CA ASN A 195 -11.50 1.14 30.94
C ASN A 195 -10.56 0.00 30.51
N ILE A 196 -9.74 0.23 29.48
CA ILE A 196 -8.72 -0.73 29.05
C ILE A 196 -7.40 -0.33 29.70
N LEU A 197 -6.92 -1.14 30.64
CA LEU A 197 -5.71 -0.87 31.40
C LEU A 197 -4.63 -1.91 31.11
N PRO A 198 -3.36 -1.49 30.97
CA PRO A 198 -2.26 -2.42 30.77
C PRO A 198 -2.04 -3.27 32.02
N ARG A 199 -1.45 -4.45 31.84
CA ARG A 199 -1.14 -5.36 32.94
C ARG A 199 -0.15 -4.69 33.92
N PRO A 200 -0.51 -4.51 35.20
CA PRO A 200 0.39 -3.88 36.16
C PRO A 200 1.49 -4.85 36.62
N TYR A 201 2.67 -4.29 36.89
CA TYR A 201 3.75 -5.01 37.55
C TYR A 201 3.33 -5.45 38.97
N CYS A 202 3.59 -6.70 39.34
CA CYS A 202 3.28 -7.26 40.67
C CYS A 202 4.59 -7.70 41.35
N LYS A 203 4.83 -7.21 42.58
CA LYS A 203 5.94 -7.66 43.42
C LYS A 203 5.61 -9.01 44.05
N GLU A 204 6.62 -9.70 44.57
CA GLU A 204 6.47 -10.95 45.30
C GLU A 204 5.43 -10.82 46.44
N GLY A 205 4.47 -11.73 46.49
CA GLY A 205 3.36 -11.70 47.46
C GLY A 205 2.15 -10.81 47.08
N GLU A 206 2.21 -10.03 46.01
CA GLU A 206 1.06 -9.22 45.55
C GLU A 206 0.16 -10.00 44.58
N LYS A 207 -1.16 -9.93 44.82
CA LYS A 207 -2.17 -10.47 43.88
C LYS A 207 -2.46 -9.48 42.75
N LEU A 208 -2.38 -9.96 41.51
CA LEU A 208 -2.66 -9.17 40.30
C LEU A 208 -4.05 -8.53 40.32
N GLU A 209 -5.07 -9.28 40.72
CA GLU A 209 -6.47 -8.83 40.79
C GLU A 209 -6.66 -7.60 41.68
N ASN A 210 -5.99 -7.58 42.83
CA ASN A 210 -6.07 -6.45 43.77
C ASN A 210 -5.44 -5.19 43.17
N LYS A 211 -4.33 -5.34 42.42
CA LYS A 211 -3.70 -4.22 41.73
C LYS A 211 -4.53 -3.69 40.57
N GLN A 212 -5.13 -4.59 39.79
CA GLN A 212 -6.03 -4.20 38.70
C GLN A 212 -7.23 -3.42 39.24
N LYS A 213 -7.92 -3.91 40.27
CA LYS A 213 -9.04 -3.19 40.90
C LYS A 213 -8.66 -1.81 41.43
N ARG A 214 -7.47 -1.67 42.03
CA ARG A 214 -6.97 -0.36 42.50
C ARG A 214 -6.68 0.60 41.34
N LEU A 215 -6.19 0.09 40.21
CA LEU A 215 -5.96 0.88 39.00
C LEU A 215 -7.25 1.29 38.32
N GLU A 216 -8.24 0.39 38.23
CA GLU A 216 -9.59 0.70 37.75
C GLU A 216 -10.22 1.80 38.59
N ALA A 217 -10.19 1.69 39.92
CA ALA A 217 -10.71 2.73 40.82
C ALA A 217 -9.97 4.07 40.65
N LYS A 218 -8.65 4.04 40.44
CA LYS A 218 -7.84 5.26 40.22
C LYS A 218 -8.25 6.00 38.94
N TYR A 219 -8.55 5.27 37.87
CA TYR A 219 -8.86 5.84 36.55
C TYR A 219 -10.36 5.87 36.24
N GLN A 220 -11.22 5.50 37.19
CA GLN A 220 -12.67 5.48 37.02
C GLN A 220 -13.23 6.82 36.52
N ALA A 221 -12.67 7.94 36.97
CA ALA A 221 -13.08 9.29 36.56
C ALA A 221 -12.84 9.59 35.07
N LEU A 222 -12.01 8.81 34.37
CA LEU A 222 -11.74 8.97 32.94
C LEU A 222 -12.75 8.21 32.06
N GLN A 223 -13.53 7.29 32.62
CA GLN A 223 -14.44 6.46 31.84
C GLN A 223 -15.59 7.31 31.28
N ILE A 224 -15.68 7.43 29.95
CA ILE A 224 -16.61 8.37 29.31
C ILE A 224 -18.06 7.94 29.50
N VAL A 225 -18.40 6.68 29.17
CA VAL A 225 -19.79 6.21 29.19
C VAL A 225 -20.42 6.31 30.58
N PRO A 226 -19.81 5.78 31.66
CA PRO A 226 -20.41 5.88 33.00
C PRO A 226 -20.54 7.32 33.51
N ASN A 227 -19.65 8.22 33.08
CA ASN A 227 -19.73 9.64 33.44
C ASN A 227 -20.88 10.35 32.72
N ILE A 228 -21.07 10.08 31.43
CA ILE A 228 -22.19 10.62 30.64
C ILE A 228 -23.51 10.06 31.16
N GLU A 229 -23.59 8.78 31.52
CA GLU A 229 -24.80 8.20 32.11
C GLU A 229 -25.19 8.85 33.44
N LYS A 230 -24.20 9.24 34.26
CA LYS A 230 -24.44 9.86 35.57
C LYS A 230 -24.77 11.34 35.52
N LEU A 231 -24.13 12.09 34.61
CA LEU A 231 -24.14 13.56 34.62
C LEU A 231 -24.67 14.18 33.32
N GLY A 232 -24.82 13.38 32.27
CA GLY A 232 -25.28 13.81 30.96
C GLY A 232 -26.80 13.87 30.83
N THR A 233 -27.24 14.50 29.76
CA THR A 233 -28.65 14.51 29.36
C THR A 233 -29.04 13.19 28.70
N ALA A 234 -30.34 12.88 28.65
CA ALA A 234 -30.84 11.68 27.98
C ALA A 234 -30.42 11.57 26.50
N LYS A 235 -30.21 12.71 25.81
CA LYS A 235 -29.70 12.73 24.43
C LYS A 235 -28.21 12.43 24.30
N GLN A 236 -27.43 12.63 25.36
CA GLN A 236 -25.99 12.38 25.37
C GLN A 236 -25.67 10.95 25.80
N ALA A 237 -26.53 10.34 26.62
CA ALA A 237 -26.41 8.96 27.06
C ALA A 237 -26.99 7.93 26.06
N MET A 238 -27.73 8.38 25.04
CA MET A 238 -28.20 7.57 23.91
C MET A 238 -27.15 7.46 22.81
#